data_AF-A0A6J3RCT2-F1
#
_entry.id   AF-A0A6J3RCT2-F1
#
_cell.length_a   1.000
_cell.length_b   1.000
_cell.length_c   1.000
_cell.angle_alpha   90.00
_cell.angle_beta   90.00
_cell.angle_gamma   90.00
#
_symmetry.space_group_name_H-M   'P 1'
#
loop_
_entity.id
_entity.type
_entity.pdbx_description
1 polymer ?
#
loop_
_entity_poly.entity_id
_entity_poly.type
_entity_poly.pdbx_seq_one_letter_code
_entity_poly.pdbx_strand_id
1 'polypeptide(L)'
;MERWVRSQLRLWLLLLLLPPVPGCQKESGSKWKVFIDQINRALEIYEPCSSQNCSCYHGVIEEDLTPFRGGISRRMMAEVVRRKLGTHYQIIKNRLYRENDCMFPSRCSGVEHFILEVIGRLPDMEMVINVRDYPQVPKWMEPAIPVFSFSKPHFSKVLGPVISHEALSEEQIEAPIHQSTMISCILLGHFGKEDPLFGQYILPVLDGGTSSEKTWSAAQWPWKKKNSTAYFRGSRTSPERDPLILLSRKSPKLVDAEYTKNQAWKSMKDTLGKPAAKDVHLVDHCKYKYLFNFRGVAASFRLKHLFLCGSLVFHVGDEWLEFFYPQLKPWVHYIPVKTDLSNVQELLQFVKANDDVAQEIAERGSQFILNHLQMDDITCYWENLLTEYSKFLSYNVTRRKGYDHIIPKILKTEL
;
A
#
# COMPACT_ATOMS: atom_id res chain seq x y z
N MET A 1 -7.39 -66.68 37.94
CA MET A 1 -8.71 -66.16 37.55
C MET A 1 -9.59 -66.25 38.79
N GLU A 2 -10.33 -65.20 39.17
CA GLU A 2 -11.04 -65.05 40.45
C GLU A 2 -10.19 -64.63 41.67
N ARG A 3 -9.71 -63.37 41.68
CA ARG A 3 -9.58 -62.52 42.89
C ARG A 3 -9.13 -61.07 42.62
N TRP A 4 -8.89 -60.70 41.36
CA TRP A 4 -8.45 -59.35 40.96
C TRP A 4 -9.50 -58.49 40.23
N VAL A 5 -10.77 -58.92 40.15
CA VAL A 5 -11.84 -58.21 39.41
C VAL A 5 -12.83 -57.47 40.32
N ARG A 6 -12.71 -57.56 41.66
CA ARG A 6 -13.70 -56.97 42.59
C ARG A 6 -13.34 -55.60 43.21
N SER A 7 -12.22 -54.97 42.83
CA SER A 7 -11.83 -53.66 43.39
C SER A 7 -11.93 -52.46 42.42
N GLN A 8 -12.36 -52.66 41.17
CA GLN A 8 -12.45 -51.59 40.16
C GLN A 8 -13.89 -51.13 39.86
N LEU A 9 -14.92 -51.81 40.39
CA LEU A 9 -16.33 -51.47 40.16
C LEU A 9 -17.01 -50.63 41.25
N ARG A 10 -16.27 -50.19 42.29
CA ARG A 10 -16.82 -49.31 43.34
C ARG A 10 -16.39 -47.84 43.25
N LEU A 11 -15.48 -47.48 42.34
CA LEU A 11 -15.12 -46.07 42.09
C LEU A 11 -15.92 -45.42 40.94
N TRP A 12 -16.60 -46.20 40.10
CA TRP A 12 -17.35 -45.67 38.96
C TRP A 12 -18.82 -45.32 39.25
N LEU A 13 -19.32 -45.59 40.46
CA LEU A 13 -20.71 -45.29 40.86
C LEU A 13 -20.87 -44.10 41.82
N LEU A 14 -19.77 -43.40 42.16
CA LEU A 14 -19.80 -42.20 43.01
C LEU A 14 -19.54 -40.88 42.25
N LEU A 15 -19.32 -40.94 40.94
CA LEU A 15 -19.15 -39.76 40.07
C LEU A 15 -20.42 -39.28 39.38
N LEU A 16 -21.57 -39.95 39.62
CA LEU A 16 -22.88 -39.59 39.04
C LEU A 16 -23.79 -38.77 39.98
N LEU A 17 -23.28 -38.30 41.13
CA LEU A 17 -24.05 -37.51 42.10
C LEU A 17 -23.35 -36.20 42.51
N LEU A 18 -22.62 -35.56 41.59
CA LEU A 18 -22.23 -34.16 41.77
C LEU A 18 -23.24 -33.28 41.02
N PRO A 19 -23.88 -32.30 41.67
CA PRO A 19 -24.72 -31.34 40.98
C PRO A 19 -23.87 -30.63 39.91
N PRO A 20 -24.47 -30.23 38.78
CA PRO A 20 -23.73 -29.50 37.75
C PRO A 20 -23.15 -28.25 38.41
N VAL A 21 -21.83 -28.17 38.45
CA VAL A 21 -21.12 -26.92 38.75
C VAL A 21 -21.70 -25.90 37.78
N PRO A 22 -22.27 -24.78 38.25
CA PRO A 22 -22.74 -23.74 37.35
C PRO A 22 -21.55 -23.39 36.48
N GLY A 23 -21.64 -23.73 35.20
CA GLY A 23 -20.63 -23.37 34.23
C GLY A 23 -20.40 -21.88 34.39
N CYS A 24 -19.16 -21.51 34.68
CA CYS A 24 -18.72 -20.14 34.51
C CYS A 24 -18.79 -19.89 33.00
N GLN A 25 -19.99 -19.63 32.47
CA GLN A 25 -20.17 -19.04 31.16
C GLN A 25 -19.50 -17.67 31.28
N LYS A 26 -18.28 -17.57 30.77
CA LYS A 26 -17.67 -16.27 30.50
C LYS A 26 -18.65 -15.55 29.58
N GLU A 27 -19.29 -14.49 30.09
CA GLU A 27 -20.04 -13.48 29.34
C GLU A 27 -19.14 -12.68 28.36
N SER A 28 -18.13 -13.32 27.76
CA SER A 28 -17.24 -12.73 26.76
C SER A 28 -17.90 -12.65 25.39
N GLY A 29 -18.96 -13.43 25.13
CA GLY A 29 -19.64 -13.47 23.84
C GLY A 29 -20.46 -12.21 23.51
N SER A 30 -20.79 -11.39 24.51
CA SER A 30 -21.63 -10.19 24.33
C SER A 30 -20.80 -8.95 23.92
N LYS A 31 -19.67 -8.69 24.60
CA LYS A 31 -18.94 -7.42 24.48
C LYS A 31 -18.45 -7.11 23.06
N TRP A 32 -17.95 -8.13 22.35
CA TRP A 32 -17.33 -7.96 21.03
C TRP A 32 -18.21 -8.39 19.86
N LYS A 33 -19.46 -8.76 20.15
CA LYS A 33 -20.40 -9.31 19.15
C LYS A 33 -20.52 -8.42 17.92
N VAL A 34 -20.59 -7.10 18.11
CA VAL A 34 -20.74 -6.14 17.00
C VAL A 34 -19.58 -6.25 16.00
N PHE A 35 -18.33 -6.31 16.46
CA PHE A 35 -17.17 -6.42 15.57
C PHE A 35 -17.05 -7.82 14.95
N ILE A 36 -17.32 -8.87 15.72
CA ILE A 36 -17.32 -10.24 15.20
C ILE A 36 -18.38 -10.41 14.11
N ASP A 37 -19.61 -9.92 14.32
CA ASP A 37 -20.67 -9.96 13.32
C ASP A 37 -20.35 -9.08 12.09
N GLN A 38 -19.58 -8.00 12.25
CA GLN A 38 -19.09 -7.21 11.11
C GLN A 38 -18.03 -7.97 10.30
N ILE A 39 -17.11 -8.67 10.96
CA ILE A 39 -16.10 -9.49 10.31
C ILE A 39 -16.75 -10.65 9.55
N ASN A 40 -17.68 -11.37 10.19
CA ASN A 40 -18.40 -12.46 9.55
C ASN A 40 -19.16 -11.99 8.30
N ARG A 41 -19.90 -10.87 8.40
CA ARG A 41 -20.58 -10.27 7.24
C ARG A 41 -19.61 -9.85 6.14
N ALA A 42 -18.47 -9.27 6.50
CA ALA A 42 -17.46 -8.86 5.54
C ALA A 42 -16.85 -10.07 4.81
N LEU A 43 -16.64 -11.19 5.51
CA LEU A 43 -16.14 -12.43 4.92
C LEU A 43 -17.20 -13.14 4.06
N GLU A 44 -18.47 -13.11 4.45
CA GLU A 44 -19.58 -13.70 3.69
C GLU A 44 -19.78 -13.02 2.32
N ILE A 45 -19.59 -11.69 2.25
CA ILE A 45 -19.71 -10.93 1.00
C ILE A 45 -18.38 -10.81 0.24
N TYR A 46 -17.28 -11.28 0.81
CA TYR A 46 -15.97 -11.14 0.19
C TYR A 46 -15.83 -12.12 -0.96
N GLU A 47 -15.61 -11.60 -2.16
CA GLU A 47 -15.24 -12.37 -3.33
C GLU A 47 -13.71 -12.28 -3.50
N PRO A 48 -12.96 -13.37 -3.23
CA PRO A 48 -11.51 -13.36 -3.41
C PRO A 48 -11.13 -13.20 -4.88
N CYS A 49 -10.07 -12.45 -5.16
CA CYS A 49 -9.50 -12.46 -6.50
C CYS A 49 -8.70 -13.75 -6.71
N SER A 50 -9.12 -14.59 -7.65
CA SER A 50 -8.41 -15.83 -8.03
C SER A 50 -7.46 -15.64 -9.21
N SER A 51 -7.36 -14.42 -9.73
CA SER A 51 -6.53 -14.10 -10.88
C SER A 51 -5.03 -14.16 -10.56
N GLN A 52 -4.25 -14.65 -11.51
CA GLN A 52 -2.78 -14.61 -11.50
C GLN A 52 -2.22 -13.35 -12.20
N ASN A 53 -3.10 -12.48 -12.71
CA ASN A 53 -2.75 -11.20 -13.32
C ASN A 53 -3.55 -10.06 -12.67
N CYS A 54 -3.32 -8.83 -13.15
CA CYS A 54 -3.94 -7.61 -12.62
C CYS A 54 -5.45 -7.43 -12.89
N SER A 55 -6.17 -8.43 -13.43
CA SER A 55 -7.62 -8.33 -13.70
C SER A 55 -8.45 -8.08 -12.43
N CYS A 56 -7.92 -8.36 -11.24
CA CYS A 56 -8.48 -7.94 -9.95
C CYS A 56 -8.81 -6.43 -9.92
N TYR A 57 -8.10 -5.62 -10.69
CA TYR A 57 -8.21 -4.17 -10.69
C TYR A 57 -8.98 -3.60 -11.88
N HIS A 58 -9.52 -4.44 -12.76
CA HIS A 58 -10.20 -3.98 -13.98
C HIS A 58 -11.42 -3.10 -13.69
N GLY A 59 -12.18 -3.40 -12.62
CA GLY A 59 -13.31 -2.55 -12.22
C GLY A 59 -12.91 -1.11 -11.90
N VAL A 60 -11.69 -0.88 -11.42
CA VAL A 60 -11.15 0.47 -11.16
C VAL A 60 -10.89 1.20 -12.49
N ILE A 61 -10.34 0.51 -13.48
CA ILE A 61 -10.13 1.07 -14.83
C ILE A 61 -11.47 1.44 -15.46
N GLU A 62 -12.46 0.56 -15.38
CA GLU A 62 -13.79 0.81 -15.96
C GLU A 62 -14.47 2.02 -15.31
N GLU A 63 -14.47 2.10 -13.99
CA GLU A 63 -15.06 3.23 -13.25
C GLU A 63 -14.35 4.54 -13.59
N ASP A 64 -13.03 4.53 -13.66
CA ASP A 64 -12.20 5.69 -13.93
C ASP A 64 -12.35 6.25 -15.35
N LEU A 65 -12.59 5.37 -16.32
CA LEU A 65 -12.75 5.73 -17.73
C LEU A 65 -14.21 6.00 -18.11
N THR A 66 -15.18 5.67 -17.25
CA THR A 66 -16.62 5.92 -17.47
C THR A 66 -16.94 7.37 -17.89
N PRO A 67 -16.37 8.42 -17.28
CA PRO A 67 -16.63 9.81 -17.69
C PRO A 67 -16.22 10.13 -19.14
N PHE A 68 -15.35 9.32 -19.74
CA PHE A 68 -14.78 9.56 -21.06
C PHE A 68 -15.39 8.66 -22.15
N ARG A 69 -16.43 7.88 -21.83
CA ARG A 69 -17.17 7.04 -22.81
C ARG A 69 -17.72 7.82 -24.00
N GLY A 70 -18.01 9.11 -23.83
CA GLY A 70 -18.42 10.02 -24.91
C GLY A 70 -17.30 10.42 -25.87
N GLY A 71 -16.07 10.01 -25.62
CA GLY A 71 -14.89 10.29 -26.42
C GLY A 71 -14.12 11.53 -25.97
N ILE A 72 -12.79 11.45 -26.08
CA ILE A 72 -11.82 12.50 -25.77
C ILE A 72 -11.42 13.14 -27.10
N SER A 73 -11.89 14.37 -27.33
CA SER A 73 -11.58 15.11 -28.56
C SER A 73 -10.20 15.77 -28.52
N ARG A 74 -9.65 16.06 -29.71
CA ARG A 74 -8.41 16.85 -29.85
C ARG A 74 -8.47 18.19 -29.12
N ARG A 75 -9.62 18.87 -29.15
CA ARG A 75 -9.84 20.15 -28.46
C ARG A 75 -9.78 19.98 -26.94
N MET A 76 -10.38 18.91 -26.42
CA MET A 76 -10.32 18.59 -25.00
C MET A 76 -8.89 18.37 -24.54
N MET A 77 -8.12 17.51 -25.25
CA MET A 77 -6.72 17.26 -24.91
C MET A 77 -5.86 18.53 -24.99
N ALA A 78 -6.04 19.35 -26.03
CA ALA A 78 -5.33 20.61 -26.15
C ALA A 78 -5.59 21.55 -24.96
N GLU A 79 -6.81 21.57 -24.43
CA GLU A 79 -7.16 22.34 -23.23
C GLU A 79 -6.50 21.79 -21.97
N VAL A 80 -6.45 20.47 -21.77
CA VAL A 80 -5.76 19.85 -20.63
C VAL A 80 -4.28 20.24 -20.61
N VAL A 81 -3.61 20.11 -21.77
CA VAL A 81 -2.20 20.47 -21.93
C VAL A 81 -1.99 21.97 -21.69
N ARG A 82 -2.84 22.84 -22.25
CA ARG A 82 -2.76 24.30 -22.07
C ARG A 82 -2.86 24.71 -20.60
N ARG A 83 -3.68 24.01 -19.82
CA ARG A 83 -3.87 24.25 -18.38
C ARG A 83 -2.71 23.76 -17.50
N LYS A 84 -1.74 23.03 -18.05
CA LYS A 84 -0.56 22.50 -17.33
C LYS A 84 -0.96 21.68 -16.08
N LEU A 85 -1.99 20.84 -16.21
CA LEU A 85 -2.49 20.00 -15.11
C LEU A 85 -1.60 18.78 -14.86
N GLY A 86 -0.61 18.52 -15.68
CA GLY A 86 0.35 17.43 -15.54
C GLY A 86 1.40 17.51 -16.65
N THR A 87 2.20 16.46 -16.74
CA THR A 87 3.19 16.29 -17.80
C THR A 87 2.56 15.58 -18.99
N HIS A 88 2.69 16.15 -20.17
CA HIS A 88 2.10 15.64 -21.40
C HIS A 88 3.02 14.62 -22.10
N TYR A 89 2.45 13.45 -22.40
CA TYR A 89 3.10 12.33 -23.08
C TYR A 89 2.35 11.95 -24.35
N GLN A 90 3.08 11.43 -25.35
CA GLN A 90 2.53 10.88 -26.58
C GLN A 90 3.20 9.56 -26.91
N ILE A 91 2.42 8.54 -27.27
CA ILE A 91 2.91 7.26 -27.80
C ILE A 91 2.55 7.22 -29.28
N ILE A 92 3.56 7.10 -30.14
CA ILE A 92 3.37 7.03 -31.60
C ILE A 92 4.34 6.02 -32.18
N LYS A 93 3.81 4.99 -32.85
CA LYS A 93 4.59 3.86 -33.40
C LYS A 93 5.48 3.23 -32.33
N ASN A 94 4.88 2.90 -31.18
CA ASN A 94 5.53 2.27 -30.03
C ASN A 94 6.74 3.06 -29.47
N ARG A 95 6.75 4.39 -29.64
CA ARG A 95 7.78 5.29 -29.11
C ARG A 95 7.14 6.33 -28.20
N LEU A 96 7.76 6.56 -27.04
CA LEU A 96 7.30 7.51 -26.03
C LEU A 96 7.92 8.87 -26.28
N TYR A 97 7.10 9.91 -26.32
CA TYR A 97 7.53 11.29 -26.40
C TYR A 97 6.95 12.07 -25.23
N ARG A 98 7.68 13.06 -24.74
CA ARG A 98 7.25 13.88 -23.60
C ARG A 98 7.59 15.35 -23.86
N GLU A 99 6.84 16.25 -23.26
CA GLU A 99 7.30 17.63 -23.12
C GLU A 99 8.58 17.73 -22.27
N ASN A 100 9.33 18.82 -22.45
CA ASN A 100 10.60 19.01 -21.77
C ASN A 100 10.40 19.17 -20.26
N ASP A 101 9.38 19.91 -19.86
CA ASP A 101 9.10 20.25 -18.46
C ASP A 101 8.56 19.04 -17.68
N CYS A 102 9.32 18.57 -16.69
CA CYS A 102 8.82 17.69 -15.64
C CYS A 102 9.24 18.25 -14.27
N MET A 103 8.25 18.65 -13.46
CA MET A 103 8.50 19.25 -12.14
C MET A 103 9.19 18.30 -11.15
N PHE A 104 8.95 17.00 -11.29
CA PHE A 104 9.52 15.96 -10.44
C PHE A 104 10.20 14.89 -11.31
N PRO A 105 11.46 15.10 -11.73
CA PRO A 105 12.12 14.24 -12.72
C PRO A 105 12.10 12.75 -12.37
N SER A 106 12.42 12.38 -11.13
CA SER A 106 12.40 10.99 -10.67
C SER A 106 11.01 10.35 -10.73
N ARG A 107 9.96 11.15 -10.49
CA ARG A 107 8.57 10.70 -10.62
C ARG A 107 8.19 10.45 -12.08
N CYS A 108 8.63 11.31 -13.01
CA CYS A 108 8.46 11.06 -14.43
C CYS A 108 9.22 9.80 -14.87
N SER A 109 10.47 9.61 -14.43
CA SER A 109 11.24 8.40 -14.74
C SER A 109 10.60 7.11 -14.24
N GLY A 110 9.95 7.13 -13.08
CA GLY A 110 9.15 6.00 -12.59
C GLY A 110 7.96 5.66 -13.49
N VAL A 111 7.20 6.67 -13.91
CA VAL A 111 6.10 6.49 -14.87
C VAL A 111 6.63 5.97 -16.22
N GLU A 112 7.72 6.57 -16.72
CA GLU A 112 8.35 6.20 -17.98
C GLU A 112 8.84 4.75 -17.97
N HIS A 113 9.33 4.24 -16.84
CA HIS A 113 9.77 2.85 -16.69
C HIS A 113 8.66 1.86 -17.08
N PHE A 114 7.48 1.95 -16.46
CA PHE A 114 6.36 1.04 -16.75
C PHE A 114 5.81 1.21 -18.15
N ILE A 115 5.71 2.46 -18.64
CA ILE A 115 5.22 2.70 -20.00
C ILE A 115 6.17 2.05 -21.01
N LEU A 116 7.48 2.26 -20.88
CA LEU A 116 8.48 1.71 -21.80
C LEU A 116 8.55 0.18 -21.77
N GLU A 117 8.25 -0.45 -20.63
CA GLU A 117 8.21 -1.92 -20.52
C GLU A 117 7.08 -2.55 -21.38
N VAL A 118 5.95 -1.85 -21.50
CA VAL A 118 4.77 -2.36 -22.22
C VAL A 118 4.53 -1.68 -23.57
N ILE A 119 5.33 -0.67 -23.93
CA ILE A 119 5.10 0.21 -25.08
C ILE A 119 5.00 -0.51 -26.43
N GLY A 120 5.65 -1.67 -26.56
CA GLY A 120 5.60 -2.51 -27.76
C GLY A 120 4.20 -3.08 -28.05
N ARG A 121 3.31 -3.10 -27.06
CA ARG A 121 1.92 -3.59 -27.16
C ARG A 121 0.88 -2.47 -27.12
N LEU A 122 1.31 -1.24 -26.80
CA LEU A 122 0.41 -0.09 -26.71
C LEU A 122 0.10 0.54 -28.08
N PRO A 123 -1.16 0.92 -28.34
CA PRO A 123 -1.53 1.69 -29.53
C PRO A 123 -1.09 3.16 -29.44
N ASP A 124 -1.20 3.89 -30.55
CA ASP A 124 -0.93 5.32 -30.59
C ASP A 124 -1.93 6.09 -29.71
N MET A 125 -1.43 6.94 -28.81
CA MET A 125 -2.25 7.73 -27.88
C MET A 125 -1.51 8.96 -27.35
N GLU A 126 -2.22 9.87 -26.69
CA GLU A 126 -1.64 10.96 -25.90
C GLU A 126 -2.40 11.15 -24.58
N MET A 127 -1.68 11.55 -23.54
CA MET A 127 -2.20 11.65 -22.18
C MET A 127 -1.45 12.68 -21.35
N VAL A 128 -2.14 13.25 -20.36
CA VAL A 128 -1.55 14.15 -19.37
C VAL A 128 -1.46 13.42 -18.03
N ILE A 129 -0.24 13.22 -17.54
CA ILE A 129 0.05 12.50 -16.29
C ILE A 129 0.49 13.50 -15.22
N ASN A 130 -0.34 13.68 -14.21
CA ASN A 130 -0.04 14.49 -13.04
C ASN A 130 0.84 13.71 -12.06
N VAL A 131 2.11 14.11 -11.97
CA VAL A 131 3.10 13.57 -11.02
C VAL A 131 3.15 14.33 -9.69
N ARG A 132 2.21 15.25 -9.43
CA ARG A 132 2.06 15.93 -8.13
C ARG A 132 1.27 15.06 -7.15
N ASP A 133 1.32 15.43 -5.87
CA ASP A 133 0.63 14.69 -4.82
C ASP A 133 -0.91 14.78 -4.91
N TYR A 134 -1.45 15.94 -5.33
CA TYR A 134 -2.89 16.20 -5.28
C TYR A 134 -3.55 16.06 -6.67
N PRO A 135 -4.75 15.47 -6.79
CA PRO A 135 -5.45 15.36 -8.07
C PRO A 135 -5.93 16.71 -8.60
N GLN A 136 -6.18 16.79 -9.91
CA GLN A 136 -6.39 18.07 -10.61
C GLN A 136 -7.81 18.29 -11.16
N VAL A 137 -8.63 17.23 -11.24
CA VAL A 137 -9.94 17.26 -11.91
C VAL A 137 -11.05 16.95 -10.91
N PRO A 138 -11.58 17.97 -10.21
CA PRO A 138 -12.70 17.78 -9.30
C PRO A 138 -13.98 17.40 -10.06
N LYS A 139 -14.88 16.65 -9.42
CA LYS A 139 -16.10 16.12 -10.05
C LYS A 139 -17.09 17.19 -10.52
N TRP A 140 -17.06 18.38 -9.94
CA TRP A 140 -17.90 19.50 -10.38
C TRP A 140 -17.41 20.17 -11.68
N MET A 141 -16.26 19.76 -12.21
CA MET A 141 -15.72 20.27 -13.47
C MET A 141 -16.47 19.66 -14.65
N GLU A 142 -17.17 20.49 -15.40
CA GLU A 142 -17.92 20.11 -16.60
C GLU A 142 -17.38 20.85 -17.86
N PRO A 143 -17.03 20.15 -18.95
CA PRO A 143 -16.98 18.69 -19.06
C PRO A 143 -15.79 18.10 -18.29
N ALA A 144 -15.90 16.82 -17.92
CA ALA A 144 -14.77 16.05 -17.42
C ALA A 144 -13.60 16.06 -18.42
N ILE A 145 -12.38 16.19 -17.90
CA ILE A 145 -11.14 16.16 -18.70
C ILE A 145 -10.17 15.09 -18.20
N PRO A 146 -9.44 14.39 -19.10
CA PRO A 146 -8.60 13.27 -18.71
C PRO A 146 -7.25 13.74 -18.16
N VAL A 147 -7.06 13.60 -16.85
CA VAL A 147 -5.75 13.76 -16.19
C VAL A 147 -5.51 12.54 -15.30
N PHE A 148 -4.41 11.83 -15.54
CA PHE A 148 -4.01 10.69 -14.74
C PHE A 148 -3.35 11.19 -13.46
N SER A 149 -3.74 10.67 -12.29
CA SER A 149 -3.15 11.03 -10.99
C SER A 149 -3.00 9.79 -10.12
N PHE A 150 -1.92 9.62 -9.37
CA PHE A 150 -1.73 8.37 -8.61
C PHE A 150 -2.71 8.18 -7.43
N SER A 151 -3.31 9.27 -6.98
CA SER A 151 -4.27 9.25 -5.89
C SER A 151 -5.39 10.23 -6.13
N LYS A 152 -6.59 9.83 -5.69
CA LYS A 152 -7.77 10.68 -5.66
C LYS A 152 -8.62 10.35 -4.43
N PRO A 153 -9.44 11.29 -3.95
CA PRO A 153 -10.51 10.95 -3.05
C PRO A 153 -11.50 10.01 -3.75
N HIS A 154 -12.29 9.30 -2.96
CA HIS A 154 -13.30 8.35 -3.41
C HIS A 154 -14.12 8.90 -4.58
N PHE A 155 -14.55 8.01 -5.49
CA PHE A 155 -15.08 8.28 -6.83
C PHE A 155 -16.24 9.32 -6.89
N SER A 156 -16.82 9.65 -5.74
CA SER A 156 -17.78 10.73 -5.58
C SER A 156 -17.19 12.16 -5.68
N LYS A 157 -15.86 12.36 -5.68
CA LYS A 157 -15.26 13.71 -5.54
C LYS A 157 -14.30 14.16 -6.66
N VAL A 158 -13.62 13.26 -7.35
CA VAL A 158 -12.61 13.57 -8.38
C VAL A 158 -12.73 12.60 -9.56
N LEU A 159 -12.56 13.12 -10.78
CA LEU A 159 -12.59 12.35 -12.02
C LEU A 159 -11.17 12.14 -12.57
N GLY A 160 -10.99 11.07 -13.33
CA GLY A 160 -9.74 10.78 -14.02
C GLY A 160 -9.06 9.49 -13.53
N PRO A 161 -8.17 8.91 -14.35
CA PRO A 161 -7.62 7.60 -14.07
C PRO A 161 -6.56 7.62 -12.98
N VAL A 162 -6.62 6.61 -12.11
CA VAL A 162 -5.62 6.38 -11.08
C VAL A 162 -4.50 5.51 -11.63
N ILE A 163 -3.26 5.92 -11.38
CA ILE A 163 -2.06 5.17 -11.77
C ILE A 163 -1.28 4.71 -10.54
N SER A 164 -0.40 3.72 -10.70
CA SER A 164 0.61 3.49 -9.69
C SER A 164 1.68 4.59 -9.78
N HIS A 165 2.06 5.16 -8.63
CA HIS A 165 3.30 5.93 -8.54
C HIS A 165 4.38 5.02 -7.96
N GLU A 166 5.05 4.27 -8.84
CA GLU A 166 6.34 3.70 -8.49
C GLU A 166 7.40 4.59 -9.15
N ALA A 167 7.83 5.60 -8.41
CA ALA A 167 9.15 6.15 -8.67
C ALA A 167 10.13 5.06 -8.25
N LEU A 168 10.97 4.59 -9.17
CA LEU A 168 12.30 4.13 -8.78
C LEU A 168 12.85 5.28 -7.92
N SER A 169 12.98 5.06 -6.61
CA SER A 169 13.37 6.10 -5.67
C SER A 169 14.69 6.73 -6.12
N GLU A 170 14.91 7.98 -5.71
CA GLU A 170 15.95 8.95 -6.11
C GLU A 170 17.42 8.47 -6.08
N GLU A 171 17.71 7.19 -5.83
CA GLU A 171 19.08 6.68 -5.67
C GLU A 171 19.58 5.79 -6.81
N GLN A 172 18.75 5.51 -7.81
CA GLN A 172 19.23 4.82 -9.01
C GLN A 172 19.91 5.76 -10.02
N ILE A 173 19.77 7.07 -9.86
CA ILE A 173 20.19 8.03 -10.90
C ILE A 173 21.39 8.89 -10.48
N GLU A 174 21.67 9.09 -9.19
CA GLU A 174 22.86 9.82 -8.74
C GLU A 174 23.39 9.33 -7.37
N ALA A 175 24.43 8.50 -7.38
CA ALA A 175 25.29 8.31 -6.20
C ALA A 175 26.77 8.18 -6.61
N PRO A 176 27.54 9.28 -6.62
CA PRO A 176 28.97 9.23 -6.42
C PRO A 176 29.30 9.28 -4.91
N ILE A 177 30.10 8.31 -4.47
CA ILE A 177 31.00 8.37 -3.30
C ILE A 177 30.33 8.20 -1.91
N HIS A 178 30.27 6.95 -1.43
CA HIS A 178 30.87 6.52 -0.15
C HIS A 178 30.91 4.98 -0.03
N GLN A 179 31.69 4.33 -0.90
CA GLN A 179 32.16 2.97 -0.65
C GLN A 179 33.30 3.04 0.38
N SER A 180 33.00 2.84 1.68
CA SER A 180 34.09 2.57 2.63
C SER A 180 33.73 1.67 3.83
N THR A 181 32.53 1.09 3.89
CA THR A 181 32.14 0.27 5.05
C THR A 181 31.65 -1.15 4.74
N MET A 182 31.64 -1.56 3.47
CA MET A 182 31.31 -2.95 3.07
C MET A 182 32.50 -3.77 2.54
N ILE A 183 33.73 -3.28 2.62
CA ILE A 183 34.93 -4.05 2.25
C ILE A 183 35.46 -4.90 3.42
N SER A 184 35.01 -4.66 4.66
CA SER A 184 35.54 -5.39 5.83
C SER A 184 34.93 -6.78 6.05
N CYS A 185 33.81 -7.13 5.40
CA CYS A 185 33.17 -8.45 5.59
C CYS A 185 33.48 -9.46 4.48
N ILE A 186 34.14 -9.05 3.39
CA ILE A 186 34.48 -9.93 2.26
C ILE A 186 35.88 -10.57 2.41
N LEU A 187 36.70 -10.08 3.36
CA LEU A 187 38.07 -10.58 3.58
C LEU A 187 38.18 -11.80 4.53
N LEU A 188 37.09 -12.28 5.12
CA LEU A 188 37.09 -13.51 5.92
C LEU A 188 36.38 -14.62 5.14
N GLY A 189 37.05 -15.08 4.10
CA GLY A 189 36.56 -16.13 3.23
C GLY A 189 36.26 -17.42 4.00
N HIS A 190 35.08 -17.99 3.74
CA HIS A 190 34.74 -19.41 3.78
C HIS A 190 33.37 -19.53 3.09
N PHE A 191 33.32 -20.03 1.86
CA PHE A 191 32.35 -21.00 1.33
C PHE A 191 32.58 -21.16 -0.18
N GLY A 192 32.75 -22.43 -0.60
CA GLY A 192 33.14 -22.82 -1.94
C GLY A 192 31.98 -22.91 -2.94
N LYS A 193 32.34 -22.62 -4.19
CA LYS A 193 31.85 -23.10 -5.49
C LYS A 193 30.37 -23.48 -5.69
N GLU A 194 29.82 -22.78 -6.69
CA GLU A 194 28.77 -23.18 -7.67
C GLU A 194 27.33 -23.33 -7.15
N ASP A 195 26.56 -22.23 -7.24
CA ASP A 195 25.09 -22.25 -7.20
C ASP A 195 24.54 -21.29 -8.31
N PRO A 196 23.75 -21.78 -9.29
CA PRO A 196 23.28 -21.00 -10.43
C PRO A 196 22.03 -20.15 -10.12
N LEU A 197 22.04 -19.40 -9.01
CA LEU A 197 20.96 -18.48 -8.60
C LEU A 197 21.38 -16.99 -8.65
N PHE A 198 22.46 -16.69 -9.38
CA PHE A 198 23.08 -15.36 -9.48
C PHE A 198 22.32 -14.36 -10.39
N GLY A 199 20.99 -14.48 -10.48
CA GLY A 199 20.16 -13.78 -11.46
C GLY A 199 19.09 -12.84 -10.88
N GLN A 200 19.18 -12.42 -9.62
CA GLN A 200 18.10 -11.62 -9.03
C GLN A 200 18.56 -10.60 -7.97
N TYR A 201 19.55 -9.77 -8.31
CA TYR A 201 19.98 -8.70 -7.41
C TYR A 201 20.53 -7.51 -8.19
N ILE A 202 19.72 -6.48 -8.44
CA ILE A 202 20.11 -5.06 -8.44
C ILE A 202 18.87 -4.29 -7.97
N LEU A 203 19.00 -3.19 -7.22
CA LEU A 203 17.86 -2.58 -6.52
C LEU A 203 18.05 -1.91 -5.14
N PRO A 204 19.15 -1.25 -4.70
CA PRO A 204 19.12 -0.61 -3.38
C PRO A 204 18.92 0.92 -3.39
N VAL A 205 18.32 1.35 -2.27
CA VAL A 205 18.38 2.63 -1.53
C VAL A 205 17.25 3.69 -1.74
N LEU A 206 16.77 4.19 -0.58
CA LEU A 206 15.71 5.18 -0.30
C LEU A 206 14.22 4.84 -0.59
N ASP A 207 13.73 3.64 -0.23
CA ASP A 207 12.38 3.52 0.39
C ASP A 207 12.18 2.18 1.11
N GLY A 208 12.33 2.16 2.43
CA GLY A 208 11.70 1.14 3.29
C GLY A 208 12.03 -0.35 3.05
N GLY A 209 13.07 -0.67 2.28
CA GLY A 209 13.52 -2.04 1.96
C GLY A 209 12.73 -2.69 0.83
N THR A 210 13.31 -3.68 0.17
CA THR A 210 12.63 -4.45 -0.89
C THR A 210 11.46 -5.29 -0.33
N SER A 211 10.58 -5.79 -1.20
CA SER A 211 9.53 -6.73 -0.79
C SER A 211 10.13 -7.96 -0.10
N SER A 212 11.28 -8.46 -0.58
CA SER A 212 12.01 -9.57 0.01
C SER A 212 12.62 -9.26 1.38
N GLU A 213 13.15 -8.05 1.59
CA GLU A 213 13.63 -7.64 2.93
C GLU A 213 12.48 -7.51 3.93
N LYS A 214 11.30 -7.07 3.49
CA LYS A 214 10.11 -6.97 4.35
C LYS A 214 9.56 -8.35 4.70
N THR A 215 9.47 -9.27 3.74
CA THR A 215 9.05 -10.65 4.03
C THR A 215 10.06 -11.38 4.91
N TRP A 216 11.36 -11.11 4.72
CA TRP A 216 12.41 -11.58 5.62
C TRP A 216 12.24 -11.04 7.04
N SER A 217 11.99 -9.73 7.19
CA SER A 217 11.72 -9.12 8.51
C SER A 217 10.44 -9.71 9.15
N ALA A 218 9.39 -9.94 8.36
CA ALA A 218 8.18 -10.60 8.84
C ALA A 218 8.47 -12.00 9.39
N ALA A 219 9.32 -12.79 8.71
CA ALA A 219 9.75 -14.10 9.16
C ALA A 219 10.55 -14.05 10.48
N GLN A 220 11.34 -12.99 10.71
CA GLN A 220 12.03 -12.77 12.00
C GLN A 220 11.07 -12.44 13.14
N TRP A 221 9.93 -11.80 12.82
CA TRP A 221 8.93 -11.35 13.79
C TRP A 221 7.59 -12.08 13.62
N PRO A 222 7.50 -13.39 13.92
CA PRO A 222 6.24 -14.12 13.89
C PRO A 222 5.22 -13.51 14.86
N TRP A 223 3.93 -13.64 14.56
CA TRP A 223 2.82 -12.96 15.27
C TRP A 223 2.95 -12.97 16.80
N LYS A 224 3.22 -14.13 17.39
CA LYS A 224 3.34 -14.30 18.86
C LYS A 224 4.52 -13.54 19.49
N LYS A 225 5.56 -13.20 18.71
CA LYS A 225 6.73 -12.42 19.17
C LYS A 225 6.55 -10.90 18.99
N LYS A 226 5.59 -10.46 18.18
CA LYS A 226 5.37 -9.04 17.91
C LYS A 226 4.84 -8.31 19.17
N ASN A 227 5.27 -7.06 19.35
CA ASN A 227 4.86 -6.18 20.44
C ASN A 227 3.40 -5.72 20.26
N SER A 228 2.57 -5.85 21.30
CA SER A 228 1.15 -5.45 21.31
C SER A 228 0.90 -3.94 21.57
N THR A 229 1.93 -3.11 21.52
CA THR A 229 1.82 -1.65 21.45
C THR A 229 1.58 -1.26 20.00
N ALA A 230 0.53 -0.48 19.72
CA ALA A 230 0.30 0.01 18.37
C ALA A 230 1.38 1.00 17.95
N TYR A 231 1.73 1.05 16.65
CA TYR A 231 2.90 1.79 16.21
C TYR A 231 2.66 2.69 15.00
N PHE A 232 3.28 3.87 15.02
CA PHE A 232 3.36 4.80 13.90
C PHE A 232 4.62 5.68 13.99
N ARG A 233 5.33 5.81 12.86
CA ARG A 233 6.33 6.87 12.64
C ARG A 233 6.10 7.50 11.29
N GLY A 234 6.01 8.83 11.26
CA GLY A 234 5.86 9.61 10.03
C GLY A 234 5.67 11.09 10.34
N SER A 235 5.81 11.95 9.33
CA SER A 235 5.65 13.40 9.50
C SER A 235 4.18 13.85 9.53
N ARG A 236 3.94 15.11 9.93
CA ARG A 236 2.58 15.70 10.02
C ARG A 236 2.08 16.24 8.68
N THR A 237 1.87 15.35 7.70
CA THR A 237 1.34 15.73 6.36
C THR A 237 -0.18 15.86 6.31
N SER A 238 -0.89 15.45 7.37
CA SER A 238 -2.32 15.71 7.57
C SER A 238 -2.60 15.85 9.08
N PRO A 239 -3.45 16.80 9.52
CA PRO A 239 -3.86 16.92 10.92
C PRO A 239 -4.71 15.73 11.41
N GLU A 240 -5.26 14.91 10.52
CA GLU A 240 -6.00 13.68 10.90
C GLU A 240 -5.11 12.67 11.66
N ARG A 241 -3.78 12.82 11.61
CA ARG A 241 -2.82 12.03 12.38
C ARG A 241 -2.72 12.47 13.85
N ASP A 242 -3.10 13.72 14.17
CA ASP A 242 -2.89 14.32 15.50
C ASP A 242 -3.53 13.52 16.64
N PRO A 243 -4.77 13.01 16.54
CA PRO A 243 -5.40 12.30 17.65
C PRO A 243 -4.62 11.05 18.08
N LEU A 244 -3.94 10.35 17.16
CA LEU A 244 -3.11 9.19 17.49
C LEU A 244 -1.85 9.59 18.26
N ILE A 245 -1.20 10.68 17.82
CA ILE A 245 0.00 11.21 18.48
C ILE A 245 -0.35 11.70 19.90
N LEU A 246 -1.50 12.36 20.05
CA LEU A 246 -2.00 12.78 21.36
C LEU A 246 -2.36 11.58 22.25
N LEU A 247 -2.96 10.52 21.67
CA LEU A 247 -3.24 9.28 22.38
C LEU A 247 -1.95 8.57 22.84
N SER A 248 -0.93 8.51 21.99
CA SER A 248 0.41 7.98 22.33
C SER A 248 1.03 8.72 23.52
N ARG A 249 0.97 10.06 23.50
CA ARG A 249 1.46 10.89 24.62
C ARG A 249 0.71 10.64 25.93
N LYS A 250 -0.59 10.39 25.86
CA LYS A 250 -1.44 10.10 27.03
C LYS A 250 -1.25 8.67 27.55
N SER A 251 -1.10 7.71 26.64
CA SER A 251 -1.10 6.27 26.93
C SER A 251 -0.01 5.54 26.13
N PRO A 252 1.28 5.74 26.46
CA PRO A 252 2.41 5.23 25.67
C PRO A 252 2.51 3.69 25.64
N LYS A 253 1.93 3.00 26.61
CA LYS A 253 1.82 1.52 26.61
C LYS A 253 0.74 0.99 25.65
N LEU A 254 -0.18 1.85 25.20
CA LEU A 254 -1.23 1.49 24.26
C LEU A 254 -0.79 1.76 22.83
N VAL A 255 -0.21 2.95 22.60
CA VAL A 255 0.23 3.43 21.30
C VAL A 255 1.59 4.09 21.44
N ASP A 256 2.51 3.72 20.56
CA ASP A 256 3.80 4.35 20.32
C ASP A 256 3.75 5.03 18.93
N ALA A 257 3.27 6.27 18.93
CA ALA A 257 3.13 7.09 17.73
C ALA A 257 3.78 8.45 17.93
N GLU A 258 4.70 8.81 17.02
CA GLU A 258 5.45 10.06 17.08
C GLU A 258 5.64 10.70 15.69
N TYR A 259 5.72 12.03 15.66
CA TYR A 259 5.98 12.78 14.44
C TYR A 259 7.47 12.87 14.13
N THR A 260 7.85 12.52 12.89
CA THR A 260 9.18 12.76 12.32
C THR A 260 9.20 14.06 11.50
N LYS A 261 10.37 14.45 10.97
CA LYS A 261 10.49 15.63 10.09
C LYS A 261 10.23 15.25 8.63
N ASN A 262 9.77 16.22 7.86
CA ASN A 262 9.83 16.17 6.40
C ASN A 262 10.58 17.41 5.89
N GLN A 263 10.83 17.48 4.58
CA GLN A 263 11.54 18.59 3.95
C GLN A 263 10.83 19.94 4.10
N ALA A 264 9.51 19.95 4.37
CA ALA A 264 8.71 21.15 4.58
C ALA A 264 8.61 21.60 6.05
N TRP A 265 9.34 20.95 6.97
CA TRP A 265 9.36 21.30 8.39
C TRP A 265 9.90 22.71 8.62
N LYS A 266 9.16 23.54 9.36
CA LYS A 266 9.56 24.92 9.68
C LYS A 266 9.70 25.17 11.17
N SER A 267 8.92 24.46 11.99
CA SER A 267 8.92 24.68 13.43
C SER A 267 8.41 23.49 14.22
N MET A 268 8.51 23.56 15.54
CA MET A 268 7.94 22.56 16.46
C MET A 268 6.41 22.43 16.37
N LYS A 269 5.72 23.39 15.73
CA LYS A 269 4.29 23.25 15.42
C LYS A 269 4.03 22.06 14.49
N ASP A 270 4.97 21.75 13.59
CA ASP A 270 4.87 20.64 12.64
C ASP A 270 5.06 19.27 13.31
N THR A 271 5.53 19.26 14.56
CA THR A 271 5.64 18.06 15.41
C THR A 271 4.77 18.19 16.67
N LEU A 272 3.75 19.06 16.60
CA LEU A 272 2.75 19.26 17.65
C LEU A 272 3.38 19.61 19.02
N GLY A 273 4.38 20.49 19.01
CA GLY A 273 5.04 21.04 20.19
C GLY A 273 6.07 20.13 20.87
N LYS A 274 6.46 18.99 20.26
CA LYS A 274 7.48 18.07 20.80
C LYS A 274 8.67 17.92 19.84
N PRO A 275 9.86 17.56 20.33
CA PRO A 275 11.00 17.27 19.46
C PRO A 275 10.62 16.22 18.43
N ALA A 276 11.16 16.35 17.21
CA ALA A 276 10.91 15.37 16.18
C ALA A 276 11.52 14.02 16.56
N ALA A 277 10.77 12.95 16.34
CA ALA A 277 11.29 11.59 16.44
C ALA A 277 12.28 11.32 15.30
N LYS A 278 13.16 10.36 15.52
CA LYS A 278 14.02 9.82 14.45
C LYS A 278 13.17 9.03 13.46
N ASP A 279 13.53 9.10 12.19
CA ASP A 279 12.95 8.21 11.20
C ASP A 279 13.33 6.76 11.51
N VAL A 280 12.39 5.86 11.27
CA VAL A 280 12.52 4.42 11.51
C VAL A 280 12.21 3.71 10.21
N HIS A 281 13.06 2.75 9.84
CA HIS A 281 12.91 2.03 8.60
C HIS A 281 11.63 1.17 8.62
N LEU A 282 10.98 0.97 7.46
CA LEU A 282 9.73 0.20 7.40
C LEU A 282 9.90 -1.25 7.86
N VAL A 283 11.06 -1.88 7.59
CA VAL A 283 11.35 -3.23 8.09
C VAL A 283 11.36 -3.32 9.62
N ASP A 284 11.74 -2.24 10.32
CA ASP A 284 11.74 -2.18 11.79
C ASP A 284 10.35 -1.98 12.39
N HIS A 285 9.34 -1.69 11.56
CA HIS A 285 7.94 -1.67 11.99
C HIS A 285 7.42 -3.09 12.21
N CYS A 286 7.99 -4.11 11.55
CA CYS A 286 7.45 -5.46 11.56
C CYS A 286 7.49 -6.13 12.94
N LYS A 287 8.25 -5.60 13.90
CA LYS A 287 8.23 -6.06 15.30
C LYS A 287 6.96 -5.69 16.08
N TYR A 288 6.08 -4.84 15.55
CA TYR A 288 4.83 -4.43 16.20
C TYR A 288 3.62 -5.12 15.58
N LYS A 289 2.65 -5.54 16.40
CA LYS A 289 1.42 -6.21 15.94
C LYS A 289 0.49 -5.28 15.17
N TYR A 290 0.36 -4.03 15.61
CA TYR A 290 -0.69 -3.13 15.13
C TYR A 290 -0.04 -1.91 14.47
N LEU A 291 -0.15 -1.80 13.15
CA LEU A 291 0.49 -0.74 12.36
C LEU A 291 -0.55 0.20 11.79
N PHE A 292 -0.42 1.50 12.07
CA PHE A 292 -1.38 2.50 11.61
C PHE A 292 -1.02 3.08 10.24
N ASN A 293 -2.00 3.17 9.36
CA ASN A 293 -1.94 3.92 8.11
C ASN A 293 -2.90 5.12 8.14
N PHE A 294 -2.43 6.25 7.62
CA PHE A 294 -3.18 7.48 7.44
C PHE A 294 -2.92 8.07 6.07
N ARG A 295 -3.88 8.83 5.54
CA ARG A 295 -3.60 9.78 4.46
C ARG A 295 -2.50 10.78 4.84
N GLY A 296 -1.89 11.37 3.83
CA GLY A 296 -1.05 12.57 3.93
C GLY A 296 -1.69 13.71 3.15
N VAL A 297 -0.93 14.31 2.24
CA VAL A 297 -1.48 15.23 1.23
C VAL A 297 -2.58 14.53 0.43
N ALA A 298 -2.33 13.28 -0.01
CA ALA A 298 -3.27 12.37 -0.62
C ALA A 298 -3.18 10.97 0.05
N ALA A 299 -3.38 9.87 -0.69
CA ALA A 299 -3.06 8.54 -0.19
C ALA A 299 -1.55 8.42 0.15
N SER A 300 -1.20 7.43 0.97
CA SER A 300 0.16 7.29 1.53
C SER A 300 0.78 5.98 1.11
N PHE A 301 1.96 6.05 0.47
CA PHE A 301 2.73 4.89 0.04
C PHE A 301 3.09 3.90 1.16
N ARG A 302 2.98 4.32 2.44
CA ARG A 302 3.12 3.47 3.62
C ARG A 302 2.19 2.25 3.59
N LEU A 303 0.95 2.38 3.10
CA LEU A 303 -0.09 1.35 3.31
C LEU A 303 0.35 -0.04 2.86
N LYS A 304 0.74 -0.18 1.58
CA LYS A 304 1.16 -1.46 0.98
C LYS A 304 2.28 -2.15 1.76
N HIS A 305 3.19 -1.35 2.33
CA HIS A 305 4.34 -1.87 3.06
C HIS A 305 4.00 -2.45 4.43
N LEU A 306 2.95 -1.96 5.09
CA LEU A 306 2.59 -2.44 6.42
C LEU A 306 2.07 -3.88 6.40
N PHE A 307 1.37 -4.26 5.33
CA PHE A 307 0.87 -5.62 5.15
C PHE A 307 2.00 -6.64 5.03
N LEU A 308 3.08 -6.29 4.32
CA LEU A 308 4.25 -7.17 4.13
C LEU A 308 5.00 -7.49 5.44
N CYS A 309 4.71 -6.80 6.54
CA CYS A 309 5.24 -7.14 7.84
C CYS A 309 4.54 -8.35 8.50
N GLY A 310 3.43 -8.86 7.95
CA GLY A 310 2.56 -9.82 8.64
C GLY A 310 1.94 -9.25 9.92
N SER A 311 1.81 -7.91 9.98
CA SER A 311 1.21 -7.18 11.10
C SER A 311 -0.21 -6.77 10.74
N LEU A 312 -1.07 -6.58 11.75
CA LEU A 312 -2.44 -6.12 11.53
C LEU A 312 -2.44 -4.62 11.24
N VAL A 313 -2.92 -4.27 10.05
CA VAL A 313 -3.03 -2.88 9.61
C VAL A 313 -4.31 -2.25 10.18
N PHE A 314 -4.16 -1.05 10.74
CA PHE A 314 -5.24 -0.15 11.13
C PHE A 314 -5.27 1.00 10.12
N HIS A 315 -6.25 0.99 9.22
CA HIS A 315 -6.38 2.01 8.19
C HIS A 315 -7.39 3.07 8.60
N VAL A 316 -6.92 4.31 8.74
CA VAL A 316 -7.74 5.45 9.14
C VAL A 316 -8.35 6.15 7.93
N GLY A 317 -9.67 6.30 7.97
CA GLY A 317 -10.45 6.90 6.89
C GLY A 317 -10.62 5.97 5.68
N ASP A 318 -11.48 6.41 4.75
CA ASP A 318 -11.88 5.66 3.56
C ASP A 318 -11.91 6.55 2.30
N GLU A 319 -11.51 7.81 2.41
CA GLU A 319 -11.61 8.77 1.31
C GLU A 319 -10.47 8.63 0.30
N TRP A 320 -9.21 8.56 0.71
CA TRP A 320 -8.07 8.68 -0.21
C TRP A 320 -7.60 7.32 -0.72
N LEU A 321 -7.57 7.18 -2.05
CA LEU A 321 -7.32 5.91 -2.72
C LEU A 321 -6.05 5.96 -3.58
N GLU A 322 -5.38 4.82 -3.69
CA GLU A 322 -4.55 4.42 -4.83
C GLU A 322 -5.29 3.33 -5.61
N PHE A 323 -4.83 2.95 -6.80
CA PHE A 323 -5.57 2.07 -7.71
C PHE A 323 -5.96 0.70 -7.10
N PHE A 324 -5.15 0.16 -6.18
CA PHE A 324 -5.36 -1.15 -5.57
C PHE A 324 -6.25 -1.11 -4.32
N TYR A 325 -6.49 0.07 -3.73
CA TYR A 325 -7.23 0.21 -2.47
C TYR A 325 -8.65 -0.38 -2.55
N PRO A 326 -9.42 -0.24 -3.65
CA PRO A 326 -10.75 -0.82 -3.74
C PRO A 326 -10.79 -2.35 -3.56
N GLN A 327 -9.70 -3.08 -3.80
CA GLN A 327 -9.62 -4.53 -3.57
C GLN A 327 -9.22 -4.89 -2.15
N LEU A 328 -8.61 -3.97 -1.39
CA LEU A 328 -8.41 -4.11 0.04
C LEU A 328 -9.74 -3.85 0.78
N LYS A 329 -10.40 -4.93 1.20
CA LYS A 329 -11.67 -4.86 1.93
C LYS A 329 -11.50 -4.68 3.45
N PRO A 330 -12.24 -3.75 4.09
CA PRO A 330 -12.24 -3.59 5.54
C PRO A 330 -12.75 -4.87 6.21
N TRP A 331 -12.21 -5.18 7.40
CA TRP A 331 -12.48 -6.40 8.20
C TRP A 331 -12.02 -7.72 7.57
N VAL A 332 -11.82 -7.78 6.26
CA VAL A 332 -11.19 -8.90 5.58
C VAL A 332 -9.67 -8.80 5.68
N HIS A 333 -9.10 -7.66 5.26
CA HIS A 333 -7.66 -7.46 5.14
C HIS A 333 -7.07 -6.53 6.21
N TYR A 334 -7.87 -5.61 6.78
CA TYR A 334 -7.41 -4.62 7.75
C TYR A 334 -8.53 -4.18 8.69
N ILE A 335 -8.18 -3.49 9.79
CA ILE A 335 -9.15 -2.87 10.71
C ILE A 335 -9.45 -1.44 10.25
N PRO A 336 -10.71 -1.12 9.85
CA PRO A 336 -11.08 0.25 9.51
C PRO A 336 -11.23 1.10 10.78
N VAL A 337 -10.60 2.27 10.79
CA VAL A 337 -10.68 3.25 11.87
C VAL A 337 -11.38 4.50 11.35
N LYS A 338 -12.30 5.06 12.14
CA LYS A 338 -12.97 6.32 11.79
C LYS A 338 -11.94 7.44 11.63
N THR A 339 -12.19 8.37 10.72
CA THR A 339 -11.30 9.50 10.42
C THR A 339 -10.94 10.34 11.65
N ASP A 340 -11.87 10.49 12.60
CA ASP A 340 -11.68 11.24 13.85
C ASP A 340 -11.01 10.43 14.97
N LEU A 341 -10.71 9.15 14.74
CA LEU A 341 -10.16 8.18 15.70
C LEU A 341 -11.06 7.90 16.91
N SER A 342 -12.34 8.27 16.86
CA SER A 342 -13.27 8.14 17.99
C SER A 342 -13.42 6.70 18.50
N ASN A 343 -13.25 5.70 17.63
CA ASN A 343 -13.35 4.28 17.97
C ASN A 343 -12.00 3.57 18.19
N VAL A 344 -10.86 4.28 18.11
CA VAL A 344 -9.53 3.63 18.06
C VAL A 344 -9.20 2.81 19.32
N GLN A 345 -9.55 3.31 20.51
CA GLN A 345 -9.26 2.61 21.76
C GLN A 345 -10.08 1.32 21.89
N GLU A 346 -11.35 1.36 21.47
CA GLU A 346 -12.24 0.21 21.48
C GLU A 346 -11.73 -0.87 20.51
N LEU A 347 -11.32 -0.47 19.29
CA LEU A 347 -10.73 -1.38 18.31
C LEU A 347 -9.43 -2.03 18.82
N LEU A 348 -8.56 -1.26 19.47
CA LEU A 348 -7.33 -1.80 20.06
C LEU A 348 -7.60 -2.77 21.22
N GLN A 349 -8.65 -2.54 22.01
CA GLN A 349 -9.09 -3.51 23.03
C GLN A 349 -9.68 -4.76 22.40
N PHE A 350 -10.49 -4.61 21.35
CA PHE A 350 -11.10 -5.71 20.61
C PHE A 350 -10.04 -6.67 20.05
N VAL A 351 -9.04 -6.17 19.31
CA VAL A 351 -8.02 -7.05 18.70
C VAL A 351 -7.09 -7.69 19.75
N LYS A 352 -6.90 -7.05 20.92
CA LYS A 352 -6.16 -7.65 22.03
C LYS A 352 -6.93 -8.78 22.70
N ALA A 353 -8.26 -8.66 22.77
CA ALA A 353 -9.13 -9.69 23.35
C ALA A 353 -9.44 -10.83 22.37
N ASN A 354 -9.26 -10.61 21.07
CA ASN A 354 -9.55 -11.58 19.99
C ASN A 354 -8.30 -11.73 19.10
N ASP A 355 -7.18 -12.14 19.70
CA ASP A 355 -5.86 -12.13 19.04
C ASP A 355 -5.79 -13.09 17.83
N ASP A 356 -6.50 -14.23 17.88
CA ASP A 356 -6.55 -15.19 16.76
C ASP A 356 -7.26 -14.56 15.54
N VAL A 357 -8.41 -13.92 15.76
CA VAL A 357 -9.14 -13.17 14.72
C VAL A 357 -8.29 -12.04 14.15
N ALA A 358 -7.54 -11.33 15.02
CA ALA A 358 -6.62 -10.28 14.61
C ALA A 358 -5.49 -10.82 13.71
N GLN A 359 -4.94 -12.00 14.05
CA GLN A 359 -3.92 -12.66 13.25
C GLN A 359 -4.46 -13.07 11.88
N GLU A 360 -5.67 -13.63 11.81
CA GLU A 360 -6.28 -14.04 10.54
C GLU A 360 -6.48 -12.86 9.58
N ILE A 361 -6.93 -11.70 10.09
CA ILE A 361 -7.08 -10.48 9.27
C ILE A 361 -5.70 -10.02 8.76
N ALA A 362 -4.68 -10.02 9.64
CA ALA A 362 -3.32 -9.64 9.26
C ALA A 362 -2.75 -10.55 8.16
N GLU A 363 -2.96 -11.87 8.30
CA GLU A 363 -2.51 -12.86 7.32
C GLU A 363 -3.19 -12.64 5.97
N ARG A 364 -4.52 -12.50 5.93
CA ARG A 364 -5.25 -12.21 4.68
C ARG A 364 -4.75 -10.94 4.00
N GLY A 365 -4.54 -9.86 4.76
CA GLY A 365 -3.99 -8.61 4.23
C GLY A 365 -2.58 -8.77 3.66
N SER A 366 -1.71 -9.51 4.36
CA SER A 366 -0.36 -9.83 3.88
C SER A 366 -0.40 -10.65 2.59
N GLN A 367 -1.19 -11.73 2.57
CA GLN A 367 -1.34 -12.61 1.41
C GLN A 367 -1.89 -11.87 0.19
N PHE A 368 -2.87 -10.98 0.38
CA PHE A 368 -3.40 -10.19 -0.73
C PHE A 368 -2.31 -9.35 -1.40
N ILE A 369 -1.49 -8.64 -0.62
CA ILE A 369 -0.41 -7.81 -1.18
C ILE A 369 0.69 -8.66 -1.83
N LEU A 370 1.04 -9.80 -1.23
CA LEU A 370 2.04 -10.73 -1.79
C LEU A 370 1.60 -11.34 -3.11
N ASN A 371 0.31 -11.65 -3.25
CA ASN A 371 -0.21 -12.41 -4.39
C ASN A 371 -0.80 -11.53 -5.50
N HIS A 372 -1.20 -10.29 -5.20
CA HIS A 372 -1.93 -9.44 -6.14
C HIS A 372 -1.39 -8.01 -6.26
N LEU A 373 -0.27 -7.66 -5.61
CA LEU A 373 0.39 -6.37 -5.80
C LEU A 373 1.88 -6.54 -6.08
N GLN A 374 2.19 -7.48 -6.98
CA GLN A 374 3.55 -7.72 -7.46
C GLN A 374 3.93 -6.72 -8.55
N MET A 375 5.22 -6.64 -8.90
CA MET A 375 5.68 -5.78 -10.00
C MET A 375 4.96 -6.10 -11.31
N ASP A 376 4.73 -7.38 -11.60
CA ASP A 376 3.99 -7.83 -12.78
C ASP A 376 2.54 -7.32 -12.77
N ASP A 377 1.89 -7.22 -11.60
CA ASP A 377 0.55 -6.64 -11.48
C ASP A 377 0.56 -5.14 -11.79
N ILE A 378 1.61 -4.43 -11.38
CA ILE A 378 1.78 -3.00 -11.66
C ILE A 378 1.94 -2.78 -13.17
N THR A 379 2.87 -3.51 -13.80
CA THR A 379 3.13 -3.45 -15.24
C THR A 379 1.88 -3.85 -16.05
N CYS A 380 1.20 -4.92 -15.65
CA CYS A 380 -0.08 -5.35 -16.24
C CYS A 380 -1.16 -4.28 -16.12
N TYR A 381 -1.28 -3.61 -14.97
CA TYR A 381 -2.28 -2.57 -14.76
C TYR A 381 -2.04 -1.37 -15.68
N TRP A 382 -0.78 -0.94 -15.83
CA TRP A 382 -0.40 0.11 -16.79
C TRP A 382 -0.77 -0.25 -18.23
N GLU A 383 -0.45 -1.48 -18.66
CA GLU A 383 -0.79 -1.97 -20.00
C GLU A 383 -2.30 -1.93 -20.25
N ASN A 384 -3.09 -2.50 -19.35
CA ASN A 384 -4.54 -2.56 -19.47
C ASN A 384 -5.16 -1.16 -19.43
N LEU A 385 -4.74 -0.32 -18.48
CA LEU A 385 -5.27 1.04 -18.33
C LEU A 385 -5.03 1.88 -19.60
N LEU A 386 -3.80 1.90 -20.11
CA LEU A 386 -3.46 2.70 -21.29
C LEU A 386 -4.11 2.14 -22.55
N THR A 387 -4.20 0.81 -22.67
CA THR A 387 -4.91 0.16 -23.78
C THR A 387 -6.39 0.53 -23.79
N GLU A 388 -7.10 0.42 -22.66
CA GLU A 388 -8.50 0.82 -22.58
C GLU A 388 -8.71 2.32 -22.79
N TYR A 389 -7.85 3.16 -22.19
CA TYR A 389 -7.90 4.62 -22.35
C TYR A 389 -7.79 5.04 -23.83
N SER A 390 -6.88 4.42 -24.58
CA SER A 390 -6.61 4.76 -25.99
C SER A 390 -7.86 4.68 -26.87
N LYS A 391 -8.79 3.76 -26.57
CA LYS A 391 -10.04 3.55 -27.31
C LYS A 391 -10.99 4.75 -27.23
N PHE A 392 -10.83 5.60 -26.22
CA PHE A 392 -11.65 6.78 -26.02
C PHE A 392 -11.13 8.01 -26.78
N LEU A 393 -9.93 7.99 -27.35
CA LEU A 393 -9.45 9.10 -28.19
C LEU A 393 -10.18 9.10 -29.54
N SER A 394 -10.91 10.19 -29.84
CA SER A 394 -11.71 10.31 -31.07
C SER A 394 -10.93 10.91 -32.26
N TYR A 395 -9.61 10.83 -32.24
CA TYR A 395 -8.73 11.43 -33.24
C TYR A 395 -7.36 10.73 -33.28
N ASN A 396 -6.68 10.83 -34.42
CA ASN A 396 -5.30 10.35 -34.55
C ASN A 396 -4.30 11.35 -33.95
N VAL A 397 -3.45 10.84 -33.07
CA VAL A 397 -2.42 11.62 -32.38
C VAL A 397 -1.33 12.03 -33.34
N THR A 398 -0.86 13.28 -33.19
CA THR A 398 0.26 13.81 -33.98
C THR A 398 1.35 14.29 -33.05
N ARG A 399 2.59 13.87 -33.31
CA ARG A 399 3.74 14.25 -32.48
C ARG A 399 3.88 15.76 -32.43
N ARG A 400 3.96 16.33 -31.23
CA ARG A 400 4.27 17.75 -31.04
C ARG A 400 5.72 18.03 -31.37
N LYS A 401 5.95 19.16 -32.05
CA LYS A 401 7.31 19.65 -32.32
C LYS A 401 8.01 19.97 -31.00
N GLY A 402 9.27 19.57 -30.87
CA GLY A 402 10.08 19.82 -29.68
C GLY A 402 9.85 18.82 -28.53
N TYR A 403 9.01 17.80 -28.70
CA TYR A 403 8.91 16.72 -27.72
C TYR A 403 10.00 15.69 -27.98
N ASP A 404 10.84 15.45 -26.99
CA ASP A 404 11.94 14.51 -27.08
C ASP A 404 11.44 13.07 -26.98
N HIS A 405 12.15 12.17 -27.66
CA HIS A 405 11.92 10.74 -27.56
C HIS A 405 12.53 10.23 -26.25
N ILE A 406 11.70 9.64 -25.39
CA ILE A 406 12.14 9.05 -24.13
C ILE A 406 12.67 7.64 -24.42
N ILE A 407 13.93 7.42 -24.07
CA ILE A 407 14.64 6.15 -24.29
C ILE A 407 14.88 5.52 -22.92
N PRO A 408 14.81 4.18 -22.78
CA PRO A 408 15.22 3.50 -21.56
C PRO A 408 16.64 3.94 -21.18
N LYS A 409 16.84 4.40 -19.95
CA LYS A 409 18.20 4.59 -19.42
C LYS A 409 18.80 3.20 -19.27
N ILE A 410 19.75 2.84 -20.13
CA ILE A 410 20.60 1.66 -19.91
C ILE A 410 21.39 1.95 -18.64
N LEU A 411 21.09 1.24 -17.56
CA LEU A 411 21.96 1.16 -16.39
C LEU A 411 23.30 0.63 -16.90
N LYS A 412 24.31 1.51 -17.00
CA LYS A 412 25.68 1.07 -17.23
C LYS A 412 26.09 0.28 -15.99
N THR A 413 26.06 -1.04 -16.08
CA THR A 413 26.88 -1.88 -15.22
C THR A 413 28.33 -1.59 -15.60
N GLU A 414 28.99 -0.75 -14.82
CA GLU A 414 30.44 -0.63 -14.89
C GLU A 414 31.04 -1.98 -14.44
N LEU A 415 31.78 -2.59 -15.37
CA LEU A 415 32.48 -3.87 -15.27
C LEU A 415 33.61 -3.85 -14.23
#